data_AF-A0A1E5T9X4-F1
#
_entry.id   AF-A0A1E5T9X4-F1
#
_cell.length_a   1.000
_cell.length_b   1.000
_cell.length_c   1.000
_cell.angle_alpha   90.00
_cell.angle_beta   90.00
_cell.angle_gamma   90.00
#
_symmetry.space_group_name_H-M   'P 1'
#
loop_
_entity.id
_entity.type
_entity.pdbx_description
1 polymer ?
#
loop_
_entity_poly.entity_id
_entity_poly.type
_entity_poly.pdbx_seq_one_letter_code
_entity_poly.pdbx_strand_id
1 'polypeptide(L)'
;MVINNKSTWVGVVLLSAFFLQFFFKLEWEWLLDLQQQEMYKRWSGLALALFLVFQWLLTATRVIKKLRKYAMLVLNLHKWLGALSPLFFYIHSVSLGYGYLLLLSYVFFSNTLLGYFNLDVIKSNSDLLFKGWMITHVALSVIVTIMMVFHIIMVFYYK
;
A
#
# COMPACT_ATOMS: atom_id res chain seq x y z
N MET A 1 9.95 25.29 -0.59
CA MET A 1 9.85 24.28 -1.67
C MET A 1 8.42 23.76 -1.64
N VAL A 2 7.61 24.00 -2.67
CA VAL A 2 6.19 23.62 -2.68
C VAL A 2 6.10 22.10 -2.81
N ILE A 3 5.68 21.43 -1.74
CA ILE A 3 5.42 20.00 -1.77
C ILE A 3 4.18 19.78 -2.64
N ASN A 4 4.38 19.12 -3.77
CA ASN A 4 3.35 18.91 -4.78
C ASN A 4 2.46 17.73 -4.39
N ASN A 5 1.21 17.99 -3.98
CA ASN A 5 0.26 16.98 -3.51
C ASN A 5 -0.41 16.17 -4.64
N LYS A 6 0.14 16.17 -5.85
CA LYS A 6 -0.38 15.41 -7.01
C LYS A 6 -0.53 13.91 -6.71
N SER A 7 0.43 13.30 -6.03
CA SER A 7 0.37 11.88 -5.68
C SER A 7 -0.82 11.55 -4.77
N THR A 8 -1.15 12.44 -3.82
CA THR A 8 -2.32 12.26 -2.95
C THR A 8 -3.62 12.19 -3.75
N TRP A 9 -3.82 13.10 -4.71
CA TRP A 9 -5.00 13.09 -5.56
C TRP A 9 -5.09 11.82 -6.41
N VAL A 10 -3.98 11.41 -7.03
CA VAL A 10 -3.92 10.15 -7.78
C VAL A 10 -4.29 8.98 -6.88
N GLY A 11 -3.72 8.92 -5.68
CA GLY A 11 -4.01 7.86 -4.71
C GLY A 11 -5.47 7.81 -4.30
N VAL A 12 -6.06 8.96 -3.95
CA VAL A 12 -7.49 9.04 -3.59
C VAL A 12 -8.37 8.60 -4.75
N VAL A 13 -8.09 9.07 -5.98
CA VAL A 13 -8.86 8.66 -7.17
C VAL A 13 -8.75 7.15 -7.40
N LEU A 14 -7.56 6.57 -7.33
CA LEU A 14 -7.37 5.13 -7.51
C LEU A 14 -8.04 4.30 -6.41
N LEU A 15 -7.96 4.76 -5.15
CA LEU A 15 -8.61 4.11 -4.02
C LEU A 15 -10.13 4.18 -4.14
N SER A 16 -10.67 5.35 -4.51
CA SER A 16 -12.10 5.51 -4.77
C SER A 16 -12.54 4.65 -5.96
N ALA A 17 -11.76 4.60 -7.04
CA ALA A 17 -12.04 3.75 -8.19
C ALA A 17 -12.08 2.27 -7.80
N PHE A 18 -11.14 1.80 -6.96
CA PHE A 18 -11.15 0.44 -6.43
C PHE A 18 -12.43 0.15 -5.64
N PHE A 19 -12.84 1.03 -4.72
CA PHE A 19 -14.06 0.79 -3.94
C PHE A 19 -15.34 0.90 -4.78
N LEU A 20 -15.41 1.84 -5.73
CA LEU A 20 -16.53 1.89 -6.68
C LEU A 20 -16.60 0.60 -7.48
N GLN A 21 -15.46 0.12 -7.99
CA GLN A 21 -15.39 -1.16 -8.66
C GLN A 21 -15.91 -2.29 -7.77
N PHE A 22 -15.46 -2.36 -6.51
CA PHE A 22 -15.87 -3.39 -5.58
C PHE A 22 -17.38 -3.37 -5.27
N PHE A 23 -17.95 -2.20 -4.95
CA PHE A 23 -19.36 -2.10 -4.58
C PHE A 23 -20.32 -2.29 -5.76
N PHE A 24 -19.94 -1.83 -6.95
CA PHE A 24 -20.75 -1.96 -8.17
C PHE A 24 -20.41 -3.23 -8.97
N LYS A 25 -19.48 -4.06 -8.50
CA LYS A 25 -19.00 -5.28 -9.17
C LYS A 25 -18.51 -5.01 -10.60
N LEU A 26 -17.81 -3.89 -10.80
CA LEU A 26 -17.26 -3.47 -12.11
C LEU A 26 -15.95 -4.20 -12.41
N GLU A 27 -16.02 -5.52 -12.50
CA GLU A 27 -14.84 -6.37 -12.66
C GLU A 27 -14.35 -6.40 -14.12
N TRP A 28 -13.04 -6.51 -14.29
CA TRP A 28 -12.46 -6.80 -15.60
C TRP A 28 -12.40 -8.31 -15.78
N GLU A 29 -13.28 -8.87 -16.62
CA GLU A 29 -13.39 -10.33 -16.82
C GLU A 29 -12.04 -10.97 -17.16
N TRP A 30 -11.27 -10.37 -18.07
CA TRP A 30 -9.93 -10.86 -18.42
C TRP A 30 -8.95 -10.90 -17.23
N LEU A 31 -9.07 -9.95 -16.29
CA LEU A 31 -8.24 -9.91 -15.09
C LEU A 31 -8.71 -10.96 -14.08
N LEU A 32 -10.03 -11.15 -13.97
CA LEU A 32 -10.62 -12.18 -13.13
C LEU A 32 -10.17 -13.58 -13.60
N ASP A 33 -10.20 -13.84 -14.91
CA ASP A 33 -9.73 -15.09 -15.51
C ASP A 33 -8.24 -15.35 -15.24
N LEU A 34 -7.40 -14.32 -15.41
CA LEU A 34 -5.99 -14.39 -15.01
C LEU A 34 -5.85 -14.68 -13.52
N GLN A 35 -6.63 -14.01 -12.69
CA GLN A 35 -6.65 -14.21 -11.24
C GLN A 35 -7.18 -15.58 -10.83
N GLN A 36 -7.78 -16.40 -11.70
CA GLN A 36 -8.05 -17.81 -11.39
C GLN A 36 -6.81 -18.70 -11.58
N GLN A 37 -5.86 -18.29 -12.41
CA GLN A 37 -4.67 -19.06 -12.72
C GLN A 37 -3.67 -19.03 -11.56
N GLU A 38 -3.21 -20.21 -11.15
CA GLU A 38 -2.34 -20.35 -9.99
C GLU A 38 -1.01 -19.59 -10.14
N MET A 39 -0.41 -19.66 -11.33
CA MET A 39 0.85 -18.98 -11.63
C MET A 39 0.69 -17.47 -11.61
N TYR A 40 -0.42 -16.94 -12.12
CA TYR A 40 -0.71 -15.51 -12.07
C TYR A 40 -0.86 -15.04 -10.62
N LYS A 41 -1.63 -15.75 -9.78
CA LYS A 41 -1.75 -15.43 -8.34
C LYS A 41 -0.39 -15.34 -7.65
N ARG A 42 0.51 -16.29 -7.92
CA ARG A 42 1.86 -16.33 -7.33
C ARG A 42 2.74 -15.16 -7.80
N TRP A 43 2.80 -14.91 -9.11
CA TRP A 43 3.65 -13.85 -9.66
C TRP A 43 3.13 -12.45 -9.34
N SER A 44 1.83 -12.21 -9.47
CA SER A 44 1.21 -10.94 -9.06
C SER A 44 1.35 -10.71 -7.54
N GLY A 45 1.21 -11.76 -6.73
CA GLY A 45 1.42 -11.69 -5.28
C GLY A 45 2.87 -11.39 -4.90
N LEU A 46 3.84 -12.02 -5.59
CA LEU A 46 5.26 -11.71 -5.41
C LEU A 46 5.57 -10.26 -5.80
N ALA A 47 5.02 -9.78 -6.91
CA ALA A 47 5.19 -8.39 -7.34
C ALA A 47 4.62 -7.41 -6.29
N LEU A 48 3.42 -7.67 -5.76
CA LEU A 48 2.83 -6.87 -4.67
C LEU A 48 3.65 -6.94 -3.38
N ALA A 49 4.18 -8.12 -3.03
CA ALA A 49 5.02 -8.28 -1.85
C ALA A 49 6.34 -7.49 -1.97
N LEU A 50 7.01 -7.57 -3.12
CA LEU A 50 8.22 -6.78 -3.40
C LEU A 50 7.92 -5.29 -3.38
N PHE A 51 6.77 -4.87 -3.91
CA PHE A 51 6.31 -3.50 -3.84
C PHE A 51 6.13 -3.02 -2.39
N LEU A 52 5.51 -3.85 -1.52
CA LEU A 52 5.35 -3.55 -0.10
C LEU A 52 6.69 -3.46 0.64
N VAL A 53 7.60 -4.40 0.38
CA VAL A 53 8.96 -4.37 0.93
C VAL A 53 9.72 -3.11 0.47
N PHE A 54 9.56 -2.71 -0.80
CA PHE A 54 10.18 -1.50 -1.33
C PHE A 54 9.74 -0.23 -0.60
N GLN A 55 8.51 -0.18 -0.04
CA GLN A 55 8.06 0.98 0.75
C GLN A 55 8.95 1.24 1.98
N TRP A 56 9.57 0.21 2.54
CA TRP A 56 10.48 0.34 3.68
C TRP A 56 11.83 0.99 3.33
N LEU A 57 12.14 1.18 2.05
CA LEU A 57 13.36 1.86 1.60
C LEU A 57 13.46 3.28 2.17
N LEU A 58 12.33 3.98 2.33
CA LEU A 58 12.31 5.31 2.96
C LEU A 58 12.84 5.26 4.40
N THR A 59 12.42 4.27 5.18
CA THR A 59 12.92 4.07 6.56
C THR A 59 14.42 3.79 6.55
N ALA A 60 14.88 2.88 5.68
CA ALA A 60 16.30 2.55 5.56
C ALA A 60 17.14 3.79 5.20
N THR A 61 16.71 4.61 4.24
CA THR A 61 17.44 5.83 3.86
C THR A 61 17.48 6.91 4.95
N ARG A 62 16.48 6.96 5.84
CA ARG A 62 16.45 7.91 6.97
C ARG A 62 17.37 7.48 8.13
N VAL A 63 17.44 6.17 8.39
CA VAL A 63 18.24 5.60 9.49
C VAL A 63 19.73 5.49 9.11
N ILE A 64 20.05 5.07 7.88
CA ILE A 64 21.43 4.85 7.45
C ILE A 64 22.07 6.18 7.03
N LYS A 65 23.06 6.67 7.81
CA LYS A 65 23.72 7.97 7.60
C LYS A 65 24.18 8.21 6.16
N LYS A 66 24.80 7.22 5.51
CA LYS A 66 25.31 7.32 4.12
C LYS A 66 24.20 7.52 3.07
N LEU A 67 22.99 7.03 3.34
CA LEU A 67 21.85 7.08 2.41
C LEU A 67 20.97 8.31 2.60
N ARG A 68 21.14 9.04 3.71
CA ARG A 68 20.31 10.21 4.06
C ARG A 68 20.28 11.29 2.97
N LYS A 69 21.35 11.44 2.19
CA LYS A 69 21.40 12.36 1.04
C LYS A 69 20.33 12.07 -0.03
N TYR A 70 19.81 10.84 -0.10
CA TYR A 70 18.76 10.43 -1.04
C TYR A 70 17.35 10.48 -0.42
N ALA A 71 17.21 10.84 0.87
CA ALA A 71 15.95 10.70 1.59
C ALA A 71 14.80 11.49 0.94
N MET A 72 15.07 12.66 0.36
CA MET A 72 14.04 13.45 -0.34
C MET A 72 13.58 12.81 -1.65
N LEU A 73 14.51 12.23 -2.42
CA LEU A 73 14.19 11.49 -3.64
C LEU A 73 13.35 10.26 -3.30
N VAL A 74 13.80 9.47 -2.31
CA VAL A 74 13.09 8.26 -1.88
C VAL A 74 11.74 8.59 -1.25
N LEU A 75 11.61 9.73 -0.56
CA LEU A 75 10.32 10.21 -0.06
C LEU A 75 9.33 10.46 -1.20
N ASN A 76 9.77 11.12 -2.28
CA ASN A 76 8.91 11.35 -3.43
C ASN A 76 8.50 10.03 -4.10
N LEU A 77 9.46 9.09 -4.27
CA LEU A 77 9.16 7.75 -4.79
C LEU A 77 8.17 7.00 -3.90
N HIS A 78 8.37 7.02 -2.57
CA HIS A 78 7.46 6.40 -1.61
C HIS A 78 6.04 6.98 -1.70
N LYS A 79 5.90 8.32 -1.79
CA LYS A 79 4.61 8.99 -1.96
C LYS A 79 3.92 8.55 -3.27
N TRP A 80 4.63 8.53 -4.40
CA TRP A 80 4.07 8.13 -5.69
C TRP A 80 3.73 6.65 -5.78
N LEU A 81 4.61 5.78 -5.31
CA LEU A 81 4.35 4.34 -5.29
C LEU A 81 3.18 4.02 -4.34
N GLY A 82 3.14 4.62 -3.14
CA GLY A 82 2.00 4.51 -2.24
C GLY A 82 0.68 4.94 -2.87
N ALA A 83 0.68 6.01 -3.68
CA ALA A 83 -0.48 6.44 -4.45
C ALA A 83 -0.95 5.39 -5.47
N LEU A 84 -0.04 4.64 -6.08
CA LEU A 84 -0.36 3.56 -7.02
C LEU A 84 -0.76 2.25 -6.33
N SER A 85 -0.60 2.13 -5.02
CA SER A 85 -0.84 0.88 -4.29
C SER A 85 -2.24 0.26 -4.47
N PRO A 86 -3.36 1.01 -4.60
CA PRO A 86 -4.67 0.42 -4.87
C PRO A 86 -4.73 -0.29 -6.23
N LEU A 87 -4.01 0.24 -7.23
CA LEU A 87 -3.92 -0.38 -8.55
C LEU A 87 -3.13 -1.70 -8.50
N PHE A 88 -1.99 -1.71 -7.81
CA PHE A 88 -1.21 -2.95 -7.62
C PHE A 88 -2.01 -4.00 -6.85
N PHE A 89 -2.77 -3.58 -5.83
CA PHE A 89 -3.70 -4.46 -5.13
C PHE A 89 -4.75 -5.03 -6.08
N TYR A 90 -5.42 -4.17 -6.87
CA TYR A 90 -6.47 -4.58 -7.82
C TYR A 90 -5.98 -5.61 -8.84
N ILE A 91 -4.78 -5.39 -9.39
CA ILE A 91 -4.13 -6.31 -10.32
C ILE A 91 -3.92 -7.68 -9.67
N HIS A 92 -3.56 -7.72 -8.39
CA HIS A 92 -3.40 -8.98 -7.66
C HIS A 92 -4.74 -9.62 -7.25
N SER A 93 -5.71 -8.82 -6.82
CA SER A 93 -7.02 -9.28 -6.36
C SER A 93 -8.11 -8.23 -6.62
N VAL A 94 -9.13 -8.61 -7.39
CA VAL A 94 -10.34 -7.79 -7.60
C VAL A 94 -11.29 -7.80 -6.39
N SER A 95 -11.08 -8.69 -5.43
CA SER A 95 -11.88 -8.82 -4.22
C SER A 95 -11.06 -8.58 -2.95
N LEU A 96 -11.73 -8.35 -1.82
CA LEU A 96 -11.07 -8.20 -0.52
C LEU A 96 -10.73 -9.56 0.15
N GLY A 97 -11.23 -10.67 -0.42
CA GLY A 97 -11.16 -11.98 0.21
C GLY A 97 -12.00 -12.10 1.48
N TYR A 98 -11.71 -13.13 2.29
CA TYR A 98 -12.45 -13.47 3.51
C TYR A 98 -11.50 -13.80 4.67
N GLY A 99 -12.00 -13.77 5.90
CA GLY A 99 -11.22 -14.10 7.09
C GLY A 99 -9.97 -13.22 7.25
N TYR A 100 -8.79 -13.82 7.38
CA TYR A 100 -7.54 -13.06 7.55
C TYR A 100 -7.16 -12.23 6.31
N LEU A 101 -7.60 -12.62 5.10
CA LEU A 101 -7.35 -11.86 3.87
C LEU A 101 -8.15 -10.55 3.85
N LEU A 102 -9.39 -10.60 4.33
CA LEU A 102 -10.21 -9.40 4.50
C LEU A 102 -9.56 -8.44 5.49
N LEU A 103 -9.07 -8.95 6.62
CA LEU A 103 -8.32 -8.15 7.58
C LEU A 103 -7.04 -7.56 6.95
N LEU A 104 -6.28 -8.34 6.20
CA LEU A 104 -5.07 -7.84 5.51
C LEU A 104 -5.42 -6.69 4.56
N SER A 105 -6.52 -6.82 3.81
CA SER A 105 -7.00 -5.80 2.88
C SER A 105 -7.45 -4.54 3.60
N TYR A 106 -8.19 -4.66 4.71
CA TYR A 106 -8.58 -3.52 5.53
C TYR A 106 -7.39 -2.78 6.14
N VAL A 107 -6.43 -3.50 6.71
CA VAL A 107 -5.22 -2.87 7.28
C VAL A 107 -4.40 -2.22 6.17
N PHE A 108 -4.25 -2.88 5.00
CA PHE A 108 -3.57 -2.32 3.84
C PHE A 108 -4.21 -1.01 3.36
N PHE A 109 -5.52 -1.01 3.07
CA PHE A 109 -6.22 0.18 2.58
C PHE A 109 -6.30 1.29 3.63
N SER A 110 -6.42 0.95 4.92
CA SER A 110 -6.34 1.92 6.01
C SER A 110 -4.97 2.58 6.07
N ASN A 111 -3.91 1.79 5.92
CA ASN A 111 -2.54 2.30 5.89
C ASN A 111 -2.28 3.20 4.69
N THR A 112 -2.79 2.79 3.52
CA THR A 112 -2.73 3.56 2.28
C THR A 112 -3.46 4.90 2.41
N LEU A 113 -4.69 4.90 2.92
CA LEU A 113 -5.48 6.10 3.15
C LEU A 113 -4.77 7.05 4.12
N LEU A 114 -4.23 6.51 5.22
CA LEU A 114 -3.47 7.30 6.20
C LEU A 114 -2.23 7.95 5.58
N GLY A 115 -1.54 7.25 4.66
CA GLY A 115 -0.40 7.78 3.92
C GLY A 115 -0.76 8.95 2.98
N TYR A 116 -1.98 8.98 2.45
CA TYR A 116 -2.47 10.06 1.57
C TYR A 116 -2.72 11.36 2.34
N PHE A 117 -3.30 11.25 3.54
CA PHE A 117 -3.55 12.36 4.44
C PHE A 117 -2.34 12.64 5.34
N ASN A 118 -1.18 12.84 4.72
CA ASN A 118 -0.01 13.35 5.43
C ASN A 118 -0.26 14.78 5.94
N LEU A 119 0.58 15.24 6.87
CA LEU A 119 0.41 16.57 7.47
C LEU A 119 0.65 17.74 6.51
N ASP A 120 1.31 17.51 5.37
CA ASP A 120 1.42 18.52 4.31
C ASP A 120 0.03 18.82 3.70
N VAL A 121 -0.88 17.83 3.72
CA VAL A 121 -2.28 17.99 3.29
C VAL A 121 -3.14 18.57 4.41
N ILE A 122 -2.95 18.11 5.65
CA ILE A 122 -3.72 18.56 6.83
C ILE A 122 -3.33 20.00 7.26
N LYS A 123 -2.17 20.51 6.80
CA LYS A 123 -1.65 21.86 7.13
C LYS A 123 -1.58 22.15 8.63
N SER A 124 -1.34 21.12 9.44
CA SER A 124 -1.27 21.22 10.90
C SER A 124 0.18 21.23 11.38
N ASN A 125 0.49 22.10 12.33
CA ASN A 125 1.81 22.22 12.97
C ASN A 125 1.88 21.49 14.33
N SER A 126 0.85 20.72 14.70
CA SER A 126 0.83 20.02 15.99
C SER A 126 1.78 18.82 15.98
N ASP A 127 2.78 18.86 16.86
CA ASP A 127 3.74 17.77 17.06
C ASP A 127 3.06 16.46 17.50
N LEU A 128 2.00 16.56 18.32
CA LEU A 128 1.21 15.39 18.74
C LEU A 128 0.56 14.70 17.55
N LEU A 129 -0.04 15.48 16.64
CA LEU A 129 -0.65 14.93 15.43
C LEU A 129 0.40 14.31 14.49
N PHE A 130 1.58 14.91 14.39
CA PHE A 130 2.68 14.35 13.60
C PHE A 130 3.17 13.01 14.13
N LYS A 131 3.45 12.96 15.43
CA LYS A 131 3.91 11.74 16.09
C LYS A 131 2.84 10.65 16.03
N GLY A 132 1.59 11.00 16.33
CA GLY A 132 0.46 10.07 16.24
C GLY A 132 0.29 9.49 14.83
N TRP A 133 0.20 10.34 13.81
CA TRP A 133 0.10 9.92 12.41
C TRP A 133 1.25 8.99 12.00
N MET A 134 2.50 9.38 12.30
CA MET A 134 3.68 8.59 11.95
C MET A 134 3.68 7.22 12.64
N ILE A 135 3.39 7.19 13.95
CA ILE A 135 3.35 5.95 14.73
C ILE A 135 2.26 5.03 14.17
N THR A 136 1.05 5.53 13.96
CA THR A 136 -0.06 4.73 13.43
C THR A 136 0.26 4.19 12.03
N HIS A 137 0.77 5.02 11.12
CA HIS A 137 1.12 4.59 9.76
C HIS A 137 2.22 3.53 9.75
N VAL A 138 3.27 3.70 10.55
CA VAL A 138 4.34 2.71 10.65
C VAL A 138 3.83 1.42 11.31
N ALA A 139 3.03 1.51 12.37
CA ALA A 139 2.45 0.35 13.04
C ALA A 139 1.56 -0.48 12.09
N LEU A 140 0.67 0.17 11.34
CA LEU A 140 -0.14 -0.51 10.32
C LEU A 140 0.74 -1.13 9.23
N SER A 141 1.81 -0.44 8.80
CA SER A 141 2.77 -0.99 7.82
C SER A 141 3.46 -2.27 8.33
N VAL A 142 3.81 -2.33 9.62
CA VAL A 142 4.35 -3.54 10.26
C VAL A 142 3.31 -4.66 10.25
N ILE A 143 2.06 -4.37 10.64
CA ILE A 143 0.98 -5.37 10.64
C ILE A 143 0.75 -5.91 9.22
N VAL A 144 0.67 -5.04 8.20
CA VAL A 144 0.57 -5.45 6.79
C VAL A 144 1.72 -6.37 6.41
N THR A 145 2.95 -6.04 6.80
CA THR A 145 4.14 -6.86 6.48
C THR A 145 4.06 -8.24 7.13
N ILE A 146 3.66 -8.32 8.40
CA ILE A 146 3.48 -9.60 9.11
C ILE A 146 2.37 -10.43 8.45
N MET A 147 1.22 -9.81 8.17
CA MET A 147 0.08 -10.47 7.54
C MET A 147 0.40 -10.92 6.10
N MET A 148 1.20 -10.16 5.36
CA MET A 148 1.69 -10.51 4.03
C MET A 148 2.58 -11.76 4.11
N VAL A 149 3.55 -11.81 5.03
CA VAL A 149 4.41 -12.99 5.21
C VAL A 149 3.57 -14.20 5.62
N PHE A 150 2.65 -14.03 6.57
CA PHE A 150 1.70 -15.07 6.96
C PHE A 150 0.89 -15.58 5.75
N HIS A 151 0.32 -14.67 4.95
CA HIS A 151 -0.43 -15.03 3.74
C HIS A 151 0.41 -15.84 2.75
N ILE A 152 1.64 -15.40 2.48
CA ILE A 152 2.58 -16.12 1.59
C ILE A 152 2.82 -17.53 2.12
N ILE A 153 3.14 -17.69 3.41
CA ILE A 153 3.35 -19.01 4.03
C ILE A 153 2.11 -19.88 3.85
N MET A 154 0.92 -19.36 4.15
CA MET A 154 -0.33 -20.11 4.02
C MET A 154 -0.57 -20.57 2.58
N VAL A 155 -0.32 -19.70 1.59
CA VAL A 155 -0.49 -19.99 0.16
C VAL A 155 0.52 -21.02 -0.36
N PHE A 156 1.72 -21.11 0.20
CA PHE A 156 2.72 -22.09 -0.25
C PHE A 156 2.73 -23.39 0.57
N TYR A 157 2.33 -23.35 1.84
CA TYR A 157 2.36 -24.51 2.74
C TYR A 157 1.09 -25.35 2.67
N TYR A 158 -0.09 -24.72 2.60
CA TYR A 158 -1.38 -25.43 2.56
C TYR A 158 -1.90 -25.63 1.13
N LYS A 159 -0.98 -25.72 0.16
CA LYS A 159 -1.26 -26.02 -1.23
C LYS A 159 -0.92 -27.46 -1.58
#